data_AF-A0A848YS82-F1
#
_entry.id   AF-A0A848YS82-F1
#
_cell.length_a   1.000
_cell.length_b   1.000
_cell.length_c   1.000
_cell.angle_alpha   90.00
_cell.angle_beta   90.00
_cell.angle_gamma   90.00
#
_symmetry.space_group_name_H-M   'P 1'
#
loop_
_entity.id
_entity.type
_entity.pdbx_description
1 polymer ?
#
loop_
_entity_poly.entity_id
_entity_poly.type
_entity_poly.pdbx_seq_one_letter_code
_entity_poly.pdbx_strand_id
1 'polypeptide(L)'
;MMDISDKIQGADTDYVVYRIKSAGRAQSSSTASVSPNMTGDTVSFSQAVDDIRAARQLIRTLPQIRTDKVAGIRRQIEAGTYQVDTEKAAANLIKEMIENNSL
;
A
#
# COMPACT_ATOMS: atom_id res chain seq x y z
N MET A 1 26.46 22.68 -16.95
CA MET A 1 25.50 21.64 -17.37
C MET A 1 25.54 20.57 -16.32
N MET A 2 24.40 20.21 -15.73
CA MET A 2 24.33 19.23 -14.63
C MET A 2 23.42 18.10 -15.06
N ASP A 3 24.01 16.94 -15.35
CA ASP A 3 23.33 15.72 -15.76
C ASP A 3 22.69 15.05 -14.53
N ILE A 4 21.36 14.88 -14.56
CA ILE A 4 20.56 14.24 -13.50
C ILE A 4 20.44 12.72 -13.75
N SER A 5 21.23 12.15 -14.65
CA SER A 5 21.02 10.77 -15.11
C SER A 5 21.48 9.67 -14.16
N ASP A 6 22.00 9.95 -12.95
CA ASP A 6 22.77 8.92 -12.23
C ASP A 6 22.33 8.54 -10.81
N LYS A 7 21.13 8.91 -10.33
CA LYS A 7 20.67 8.44 -9.00
C LYS A 7 19.17 8.16 -8.91
N ILE A 8 18.67 7.29 -9.79
CA ILE A 8 17.39 6.61 -9.56
C ILE A 8 17.67 5.15 -9.24
N GLN A 9 18.40 4.91 -8.16
CA GLN A 9 18.47 3.60 -7.51
C GLN A 9 18.22 3.80 -6.02
N GLY A 10 17.14 3.18 -5.53
CA GLY A 10 16.75 3.20 -4.13
C GLY A 10 15.47 4.00 -3.91
N ALA A 11 14.37 3.27 -3.83
CA ALA A 11 13.03 3.75 -3.55
C ALA A 11 12.98 4.57 -2.24
N ASP A 12 12.79 5.89 -2.37
CA ASP A 12 12.31 6.74 -1.27
C ASP A 12 10.86 7.12 -1.56
N THR A 13 9.96 6.16 -1.35
CA THR A 13 8.50 6.37 -1.45
C THR A 13 7.97 7.37 -0.40
N ASP A 14 8.76 7.73 0.61
CA ASP A 14 8.38 8.72 1.62
C ASP A 14 8.46 10.16 1.08
N TYR A 15 9.34 10.42 0.11
CA TYR A 15 9.51 11.76 -0.47
C TYR A 15 8.24 12.29 -1.15
N VAL A 16 7.45 11.39 -1.77
CA VAL A 16 6.21 11.74 -2.45
C VAL A 16 5.08 12.04 -1.46
N VAL A 17 5.04 11.34 -0.32
CA VAL A 17 3.99 11.48 0.69
C VAL A 17 4.14 12.79 1.49
N TYR A 18 5.38 13.23 1.75
CA TYR A 18 5.64 14.45 2.50
C TYR A 18 5.09 15.72 1.82
N ARG A 19 5.21 15.82 0.48
CA ARG A 19 4.70 16.98 -0.29
C ARG A 19 3.17 17.09 -0.28
N ILE A 20 2.45 15.98 -0.16
CA ILE A 20 0.97 15.97 -0.15
C ILE A 20 0.43 16.57 1.16
N LYS A 21 1.11 16.37 2.29
CA LYS A 21 0.65 16.85 3.61
C LYS A 21 0.89 18.35 3.81
N SER A 22 1.94 18.92 3.21
CA SER A 22 2.26 20.35 3.37
C SER A 22 1.46 21.26 2.44
N ALA A 23 1.04 20.77 1.27
CA ALA A 23 0.18 21.53 0.34
C ALA A 23 -1.26 21.74 0.87
N GLY A 24 -1.76 20.83 1.73
CA GLY A 24 -3.11 20.92 2.30
C GLY A 24 -3.28 21.88 3.49
N ARG A 25 -2.19 22.47 4.02
CA ARG A 25 -2.24 23.39 5.18
C ARG A 25 -2.03 24.86 4.85
N ALA A 26 -1.73 25.21 3.60
CA ALA A 26 -1.41 26.59 3.21
C ALA A 26 -2.61 27.42 2.71
N GLN A 27 -3.85 26.95 2.87
CA GLN A 27 -5.04 27.70 2.47
C GLN A 27 -5.90 28.05 3.69
N SER A 28 -5.40 28.95 4.54
CA SER A 28 -6.20 29.69 5.53
C SER A 28 -5.47 30.97 5.94
N SER A 29 -5.31 31.91 5.02
CA SER A 29 -5.17 33.34 5.36
C SER A 29 -5.43 34.20 4.12
N SER A 30 -6.40 35.08 4.29
CA SER A 30 -7.09 35.93 3.34
C SER A 30 -6.30 37.11 2.76
N THR A 31 -6.79 37.59 1.61
CA THR A 31 -6.72 38.95 1.05
C THR A 31 -5.59 39.24 0.05
N ALA A 32 -5.89 39.09 -1.24
CA ALA A 32 -5.65 40.10 -2.29
C ALA A 32 -6.20 39.58 -3.63
N SER A 33 -6.94 40.43 -4.32
CA SER A 33 -7.47 40.25 -5.67
C SER A 33 -6.37 39.95 -6.70
N VAL A 34 -6.43 38.77 -7.33
CA VAL A 34 -5.65 38.43 -8.53
C VAL A 34 -6.59 37.76 -9.55
N SER A 35 -6.54 38.28 -10.78
CA SER A 35 -7.29 37.88 -11.98
C SER A 35 -7.40 36.36 -12.22
N PRO A 36 -8.42 35.90 -12.98
CA PRO A 36 -8.68 34.48 -13.20
C PRO A 36 -7.75 33.95 -14.29
N ASN A 37 -6.47 33.75 -13.95
CA ASN A 37 -5.59 32.94 -14.77
C ASN A 37 -4.55 32.27 -13.87
N MET A 38 -5.03 31.57 -12.85
CA MET A 38 -4.22 30.53 -12.23
C MET A 38 -4.26 29.33 -13.17
N THR A 39 -3.39 29.36 -14.19
CA THR A 39 -2.92 28.15 -14.84
C THR A 39 -2.14 27.39 -13.78
N GLY A 40 -2.86 26.69 -12.92
CA GLY A 40 -2.30 25.86 -11.87
C GLY A 40 -1.48 24.76 -12.52
N ASP A 41 -0.29 24.53 -12.00
CA ASP A 41 0.55 23.43 -12.41
C ASP A 41 -0.23 22.12 -12.18
N THR A 42 -0.69 21.51 -13.27
CA THR A 42 -1.56 20.34 -13.22
C THR A 42 -0.67 19.11 -13.13
N VAL A 43 -0.47 18.62 -11.91
CA VAL A 43 0.26 17.38 -11.68
C VAL A 43 -0.61 16.19 -12.11
N SER A 44 -0.34 15.64 -13.30
CA SER A 44 -0.95 14.39 -13.75
C SER A 44 -0.19 13.22 -13.14
N PHE A 45 -0.84 12.44 -12.28
CA PHE A 45 -0.26 11.20 -11.77
C PHE A 45 -0.18 10.15 -12.89
N SER A 46 0.82 9.28 -12.83
CA SER A 46 0.91 8.15 -13.76
C SER A 46 -0.16 7.10 -13.43
N GLN A 47 -0.60 6.35 -14.44
CA GLN A 47 -1.59 5.27 -14.28
C GLN A 47 -1.24 4.29 -13.15
N ALA A 48 0.05 3.97 -12.99
CA ALA A 48 0.54 3.08 -11.93
C ALA A 48 0.21 3.58 -10.51
N VAL A 49 0.20 4.89 -10.29
CA VAL A 49 -0.14 5.47 -8.97
C VAL A 49 -1.62 5.29 -8.65
N ASP A 50 -2.48 5.43 -9.65
CA ASP A 50 -3.92 5.22 -9.47
C ASP A 50 -4.24 3.74 -9.23
N ASP A 51 -3.56 2.82 -9.92
CA ASP A 51 -3.71 1.38 -9.70
C ASP A 51 -3.30 0.98 -8.27
N ILE A 52 -2.17 1.52 -7.77
CA ILE A 52 -1.73 1.30 -6.38
C ILE A 52 -2.74 1.89 -5.38
N ARG A 53 -3.30 3.07 -5.66
CA ARG A 53 -4.30 3.70 -4.79
C ARG A 53 -5.57 2.86 -4.71
N ALA A 54 -6.07 2.38 -5.84
CA ALA A 54 -7.22 1.50 -5.93
C ALA A 54 -6.98 0.17 -5.20
N ALA A 55 -5.81 -0.46 -5.41
CA ALA A 55 -5.43 -1.69 -4.71
C ALA A 55 -5.36 -1.50 -3.18
N ARG A 56 -4.79 -0.38 -2.70
CA ARG A 56 -4.76 -0.06 -1.25
C ARG A 56 -6.16 0.16 -0.68
N GLN A 57 -7.05 0.82 -1.42
CA GLN A 57 -8.44 1.00 -1.00
C GLN A 57 -9.17 -0.34 -0.90
N LEU A 58 -8.95 -1.24 -1.87
CA LEU A 58 -9.53 -2.58 -1.85
C LEU A 58 -9.02 -3.41 -0.66
N ILE A 59 -7.72 -3.39 -0.36
CA ILE A 59 -7.16 -4.10 0.80
C ILE A 59 -7.79 -3.63 2.12
N ARG A 60 -8.09 -2.33 2.22
CA ARG A 60 -8.72 -1.74 3.42
C ARG A 60 -10.17 -2.18 3.63
N THR A 61 -10.88 -2.54 2.56
CA THR A 61 -12.27 -3.03 2.66
C THR A 61 -12.34 -4.53 2.91
N LEU A 62 -11.21 -5.25 2.80
CA LEU A 62 -11.18 -6.69 3.09
C LEU A 62 -11.43 -6.94 4.59
N PRO A 63 -12.25 -7.95 4.92
CA PRO A 63 -12.50 -8.32 6.30
C PRO A 63 -11.22 -8.87 6.93
N GLN A 64 -10.96 -8.46 8.17
CA GLN A 64 -9.84 -8.96 8.98
C GLN A 64 -9.92 -10.49 9.16
N ILE A 65 -11.14 -11.03 9.28
CA ILE A 65 -11.39 -12.47 9.42
C ILE A 65 -12.17 -12.96 8.20
N ARG A 66 -11.64 -13.99 7.54
CA ARG A 66 -12.32 -14.70 6.45
C ARG A 66 -13.26 -15.76 7.01
N THR A 67 -14.41 -15.34 7.54
CA THR A 67 -15.40 -16.20 8.23
C THR A 67 -15.73 -17.46 7.44
N ASP A 68 -15.94 -17.36 6.13
CA ASP A 68 -16.28 -18.50 5.27
C ASP A 68 -15.17 -19.57 5.24
N LYS A 69 -13.90 -19.12 5.18
CA LYS A 69 -12.74 -20.01 5.20
C LYS A 69 -12.63 -20.72 6.55
N VAL A 70 -12.83 -20.00 7.65
CA VAL A 70 -12.79 -20.56 9.01
C VAL A 70 -13.90 -21.58 9.20
N ALA A 71 -15.13 -21.27 8.78
CA ALA A 71 -16.26 -22.20 8.85
C ALA A 71 -16.03 -23.47 8.00
N GLY A 72 -15.43 -23.32 6.80
CA GLY A 72 -15.01 -24.46 5.98
C GLY A 72 -14.03 -25.39 6.68
N ILE A 73 -12.96 -24.83 7.23
CA ILE A 73 -11.93 -25.60 7.96
C ILE A 73 -12.52 -26.25 9.21
N ARG A 74 -13.33 -25.52 9.98
CA ARG A 74 -13.97 -26.06 11.18
C ARG A 74 -14.82 -27.29 10.87
N ARG A 75 -15.64 -27.25 9.81
CA ARG A 75 -16.43 -28.40 9.37
C ARG A 75 -15.57 -29.60 9.00
N GLN A 76 -14.44 -29.38 8.31
CA GLN A 76 -13.51 -30.47 7.97
C GLN A 76 -12.86 -31.09 9.21
N ILE A 77 -12.56 -30.27 10.22
CA ILE A 77 -12.02 -30.75 11.50
C ILE A 77 -13.08 -31.58 12.25
N GLU A 78 -14.31 -31.07 12.36
CA GLU A 78 -15.43 -31.77 13.00
C GLU A 78 -15.76 -33.11 12.32
N ALA A 79 -15.67 -33.15 10.99
CA ALA A 79 -15.85 -34.37 10.19
C ALA A 79 -14.63 -35.32 10.24
N GLY A 80 -13.51 -34.92 10.85
CA GLY A 80 -12.27 -35.71 10.89
C GLY A 80 -11.55 -35.82 9.54
N THR A 81 -11.96 -35.04 8.52
CA THR A 81 -11.39 -35.08 7.16
C THR A 81 -10.32 -34.02 6.92
N TYR A 82 -10.02 -33.19 7.93
CA TYR A 82 -8.96 -32.20 7.82
C TYR A 82 -7.58 -32.88 7.84
N GLN A 83 -6.88 -32.81 6.72
CA GLN A 83 -5.52 -33.32 6.60
C GLN A 83 -4.52 -32.16 6.61
N VAL A 84 -3.54 -32.27 7.51
CA VAL A 84 -2.44 -31.32 7.57
C VAL A 84 -1.40 -31.69 6.53
N ASP A 85 -1.11 -30.76 5.63
CA ASP A 85 0.03 -30.85 4.72
C ASP A 85 1.30 -30.46 5.48
N THR A 86 2.12 -31.45 5.83
CA THR A 86 3.33 -31.30 6.65
C THR A 86 4.43 -30.55 5.91
N GLU A 87 4.56 -30.74 4.59
CA GLU A 87 5.54 -30.02 3.78
C GLU A 87 5.20 -28.53 3.73
N LYS A 88 3.92 -28.22 3.49
CA LYS A 88 3.44 -26.83 3.51
C LYS A 88 3.58 -26.19 4.89
N ALA A 89 3.32 -26.95 5.96
CA ALA A 89 3.51 -26.46 7.32
C ALA A 89 4.98 -26.11 7.58
N ALA A 90 5.91 -27.01 7.26
CA ALA A 90 7.36 -26.78 7.42
C ALA A 90 7.85 -25.60 6.57
N ALA A 91 7.41 -25.50 5.31
CA ALA A 91 7.75 -24.39 4.43
C ALA A 91 7.30 -23.03 4.99
N ASN A 92 6.09 -22.95 5.54
CA ASN A 92 5.59 -21.73 6.18
C ASN A 92 6.37 -21.38 7.44
N LEU A 93 6.78 -22.36 8.25
CA LEU A 93 7.62 -22.13 9.43
C LEU A 93 8.98 -21.53 9.06
N ILE A 94 9.66 -22.11 8.06
CA ILE A 94 10.96 -21.61 7.58
C ILE A 94 10.80 -20.19 7.01
N LYS A 95 9.75 -19.96 6.22
CA LYS A 95 9.43 -18.64 5.67
C LYS A 95 9.27 -17.60 6.79
N GLU A 96 8.47 -17.93 7.81
CA GLU A 96 8.22 -17.05 8.96
C GLU A 96 9.52 -16.74 9.72
N MET A 97 10.41 -17.73 9.90
CA MET A 97 11.70 -17.54 10.56
C MET A 97 12.61 -16.57 9.78
N ILE A 98 12.60 -16.63 8.45
CA ILE A 98 13.40 -15.73 7.61
C ILE A 98 12.82 -14.30 7.66
N GLU A 99 11.50 -14.16 7.54
CA GLU A 99 10.81 -12.86 7.54
C GLU A 99 10.92 -12.15 8.90
N ASN A 100 10.84 -12.88 10.02
CA ASN A 100 10.91 -12.28 11.36
C ASN A 100 12.33 -12.04 11.87
N ASN A 101 13.33 -12.78 11.38
CA ASN A 101 14.74 -12.59 11.77
C ASN A 101 15.49 -11.58 10.88
N SER A 102 14.81 -10.93 9.92
CA SER A 102 15.37 -9.87 9.08
C SER A 102 15.09 -8.45 9.60
N LEU A 103 14.91 -8.32 10.92
CA LEU A 103 14.80 -7.04 11.66
C LEU A 103 16.07 -6.71 12.43
#